data_AF-A0A967SN33-F1
#
_entry.id   AF-A0A967SN33-F1
#
_cell.length_a   1.000
_cell.length_b   1.000
_cell.length_c   1.000
_cell.angle_alpha   90.00
_cell.angle_beta   90.00
_cell.angle_gamma   90.00
#
_symmetry.space_group_name_H-M   'P 1'
#
loop_
_entity.id
_entity.type
_entity.pdbx_description
1 polymer ?
#
loop_
_entity_poly.entity_id
_entity_poly.type
_entity_poly.pdbx_seq_one_letter_code
_entity_poly.pdbx_strand_id
1 'polypeptide(L)' 'VLNINAKASQPSRLTIYYNGTAIAYDSAVTQLSAAPTIAAAGTQTMIAEAYSGSAFSRDTVSFLVSGET' A
#
# COMPACT_ATOMS: atom_id res chain seq x y z
N VAL A 1 -6.91 12.67 1.12
CA VAL A 1 -6.36 11.50 1.84
C VAL A 1 -6.85 10.26 1.12
N LEU A 2 -5.99 9.24 0.94
CA LEU A 2 -6.37 7.99 0.29
C LEU A 2 -6.28 6.86 1.31
N ASN A 3 -7.37 6.12 1.52
CA ASN A 3 -7.38 5.00 2.43
C ASN A 3 -7.10 3.70 1.67
N ILE A 4 -6.10 2.95 2.13
CA ILE A 4 -5.81 1.60 1.67
C ILE A 4 -6.03 0.62 2.81
N ASN A 5 -6.66 -0.50 2.45
CA ASN A 5 -6.87 -1.64 3.33
C ASN A 5 -6.34 -2.90 2.63
N ALA A 6 -5.11 -3.29 2.97
CA ALA A 6 -4.49 -4.51 2.50
C ALA A 6 -5.05 -5.70 3.29
N LYS A 7 -5.43 -6.77 2.60
CA LYS A 7 -5.95 -7.99 3.22
C LYS A 7 -5.19 -9.22 2.71
N ALA A 8 -4.93 -10.15 3.62
CA ALA A 8 -4.41 -11.47 3.30
C ALA A 8 -5.35 -12.55 3.85
N SER A 9 -5.40 -13.69 3.16
CA SER A 9 -6.23 -14.84 3.53
C SER A 9 -5.62 -15.69 4.65
N GLN A 10 -4.36 -15.45 5.04
CA GLN A 10 -3.68 -16.04 6.19
C GLN A 10 -2.76 -14.99 6.85
N PRO A 11 -2.37 -15.17 8.13
CA PRO A 11 -1.37 -14.34 8.79
C PRO A 11 -0.11 -14.21 7.94
N SER A 12 0.18 -12.99 7.50
CA SER A 12 1.27 -12.68 6.59
C SER A 12 1.97 -11.40 7.05
N ARG A 13 3.19 -11.17 6.57
CA ARG A 13 3.81 -9.85 6.62
C ARG A 13 3.14 -8.97 5.58
N LEU A 14 2.41 -7.97 6.02
CA LEU A 14 1.80 -6.97 5.14
C LEU A 14 2.67 -5.71 5.14
N THR A 15 2.91 -5.16 3.95
CA THR A 15 3.59 -3.86 3.79
C THR A 15 2.83 -3.02 2.78
N ILE A 16 2.55 -1.77 3.12
CA ILE A 16 1.94 -0.79 2.23
C ILE A 16 3.02 0.24 1.86
N TYR A 17 3.22 0.44 0.55
CA TYR A 17 4.11 1.44 0.01
C TYR A 17 3.34 2.55 -0.69
N TYR A 18 3.84 3.78 -0.55
CA TYR A 18 3.43 4.94 -1.32
C TYR A 18 4.65 5.54 -2.03
N ASN A 19 4.59 5.64 -3.35
CA ASN A 19 5.70 6.09 -4.21
C ASN A 19 7.04 5.40 -3.89
N GLY A 20 6.98 4.08 -3.68
CA GLY A 20 8.15 3.26 -3.35
C GLY A 20 8.60 3.30 -1.87
N THR A 21 8.00 4.16 -1.03
CA THR A 21 8.32 4.25 0.40
C THR A 21 7.32 3.45 1.23
N ALA A 22 7.79 2.59 2.14
CA ALA A 22 6.91 1.87 3.06
C ALA A 22 6.30 2.85 4.07
N ILE A 23 4.97 2.92 4.12
CA ILE A 23 4.21 3.81 5.01
C ILE A 23 3.50 3.06 6.13
N ALA A 24 3.34 1.75 5.99
CA ALA A 24 2.85 0.86 7.03
C ALA A 24 3.43 -0.54 6.82
N TYR A 25 3.78 -1.23 7.90
CA TYR A 25 4.20 -2.63 7.86
C TYR A 25 3.77 -3.31 9.16
N ASP A 26 3.38 -4.58 9.06
CA ASP A 26 3.16 -5.44 10.22
C ASP A 26 3.35 -6.91 9.82
N SER A 27 3.56 -7.78 10.80
CA SER A 27 3.84 -9.19 10.62
C SER A 27 2.80 -10.07 11.30
N ALA A 28 2.54 -11.25 10.72
CA ALA A 28 1.54 -12.19 11.23
C ALA A 28 0.12 -11.59 11.33
N VAL A 29 -0.22 -10.66 10.43
CA VAL A 29 -1.55 -10.04 10.36
C VAL A 29 -2.29 -10.48 9.09
N THR A 30 -3.62 -10.44 9.14
CA THR A 30 -4.49 -10.67 7.97
C THR A 30 -5.00 -9.38 7.35
N GLN A 31 -4.78 -8.24 8.01
CA GLN A 31 -5.21 -6.93 7.54
C GLN A 31 -4.23 -5.85 7.99
N LEU A 32 -3.98 -4.86 7.12
CA LEU A 32 -3.21 -3.67 7.42
C LEU A 32 -3.82 -2.47 6.70
N SER A 33 -3.97 -1.35 7.38
CA SER A 33 -4.55 -0.13 6.81
C SER A 33 -3.57 1.03 6.87
N ALA A 34 -3.62 1.90 5.86
CA ALA A 34 -2.89 3.16 5.84
C ALA A 34 -3.73 4.27 5.19
N ALA A 35 -3.55 5.51 5.63
CA ALA A 35 -4.26 6.66 5.11
C ALA A 35 -3.30 7.84 4.81
N PRO A 36 -2.38 7.71 3.84
CA PRO A 36 -1.46 8.78 3.51
C PRO A 36 -2.18 10.01 2.93
N THR A 37 -1.64 11.18 3.24
CA THR A 37 -2.00 12.43 2.57
C THR A 37 -1.26 12.53 1.24
N ILE A 38 -2.01 12.73 0.16
CA ILE A 38 -1.48 12.91 -1.18
C ILE A 38 -1.34 14.41 -1.42
N ALA A 39 -0.11 14.89 -1.39
CA ALA A 39 0.20 16.32 -1.51
C ALA A 39 0.87 16.69 -2.84
N ALA A 40 1.39 15.70 -3.58
CA ALA A 40 2.07 15.91 -4.84
C ALA A 40 1.14 15.68 -6.03
N ALA A 41 1.19 16.59 -7.01
CA ALA A 41 0.63 16.37 -8.33
C ALA A 41 1.46 15.34 -9.13
N GLY A 42 0.89 14.82 -10.21
CA GLY A 42 1.51 13.82 -11.07
C GLY A 42 1.09 12.39 -10.72
N THR A 43 1.72 11.42 -11.39
CA THR A 43 1.41 10.00 -11.19
C THR A 43 1.87 9.55 -9.80
N GLN A 44 0.93 9.01 -9.05
CA GLN A 44 1.14 8.44 -7.74
C GLN A 44 0.97 6.93 -7.82
N THR A 45 1.75 6.20 -7.03
CA THR A 45 1.69 4.74 -6.97
C THR A 45 1.53 4.27 -5.54
N MET A 46 0.56 3.38 -5.34
CA MET A 46 0.35 2.66 -4.09
C MET A 46 0.56 1.17 -4.31
N ILE A 47 1.25 0.52 -3.38
CA ILE A 47 1.52 -0.91 -3.45
C ILE A 47 1.11 -1.53 -2.12
N ALA A 48 0.31 -2.59 -2.17
CA ALA A 48 0.07 -3.47 -1.04
C ALA A 48 0.80 -4.80 -1.30
N GLU A 49 1.69 -5.19 -0.41
CA GLU A 49 2.44 -6.44 -0.48
C GLU A 49 2.09 -7.34 0.70
N ALA A 50 1.87 -8.62 0.43
CA ALA A 50 1.72 -9.66 1.42
C ALA A 50 2.81 -10.73 1.22
N TYR A 51 3.46 -11.12 2.31
CA TYR A 51 4.44 -12.20 2.33
C TYR A 51 4.12 -13.22 3.43
N SER A 52 3.84 -14.46 3.04
CA SER A 52 3.47 -15.53 3.99
C SER A 52 4.65 -16.36 4.50
N GLY A 53 5.89 -15.99 4.15
CA GLY A 53 7.09 -16.79 4.43
C GLY A 53 7.54 -17.65 3.24
N SER A 54 6.64 -17.94 2.30
CA SER A 54 6.94 -18.73 1.09
C SER A 54 6.43 -18.10 -0.21
N ALA A 55 5.39 -17.26 -0.12
CA ALA A 55 4.79 -16.61 -1.29
C ALA A 55 4.69 -15.10 -1.08
N PHE A 56 4.85 -14.36 -2.18
CA PHE A 56 4.54 -12.94 -2.26
C PHE A 56 3.28 -12.74 -3.09
N SER A 57 2.39 -11.87 -2.62
CA SER A 57 1.29 -11.30 -3.41
C SER A 57 1.41 -9.79 -3.38
N ARG A 58 1.22 -9.13 -4.53
CA ARG A 58 1.40 -7.69 -4.65
C ARG A 58 0.32 -7.07 -5.53
N ASP A 59 -0.42 -6.13 -4.96
CA ASP A 59 -1.36 -5.28 -5.67
C ASP A 59 -0.75 -3.90 -5.89
N THR A 60 -0.86 -3.37 -7.10
CA THR A 60 -0.35 -2.03 -7.46
C THR A 60 -1.48 -1.20 -8.05
N VAL A 61 -1.68 -0.02 -7.49
CA VAL A 61 -2.62 0.98 -8.01
C VAL A 61 -1.83 2.24 -8.36
N SER A 62 -1.88 2.63 -9.62
CA SER A 62 -1.31 3.89 -10.10
C SER A 62 -2.44 4.81 -10.55
N PHE A 63 -2.38 6.07 -10.15
CA PHE A 63 -3.37 7.08 -10.48
C PHE A 63 -2.72 8.43 -10.69
N LEU A 64 -3.33 9.25 -11.55
CA LEU A 64 -2.88 10.62 -11.80
C LEU A 64 -3.55 11.56 -10.79
N VAL A 65 -2.74 12.37 -10.12
CA VAL A 65 -3.24 13.51 -9.34
C VAL A 65 -3.05 14.76 -10.19
N SER A 66 -4.16 15.36 -10.62
CA SER A 66 -4.12 16.66 -11.28
C SER A 66 -3.61 17.71 -10.30
N GLY A 67 -2.59 18.47 -10.70
CA GLY A 67 -2.20 19.66 -9.96
C GLY A 67 -3.17 20.80 -10.27
N GLU A 68 -3.63 21.48 -9.24
CA GLU A 68 -4.10 22.87 -9.40
C GLU A 68 -2.86 23.68 -9.84
N THR A 69 -2.97 24.38 -10.98
CA THR A 69 -1.96 25.36 -11.41
C THR A 69 -2.47 26.74 -11.04
#